data_AF-A0A850GIF6-F1
#
_entry.id   AF-A0A850GIF6-F1
#
_cell.length_a   1.000
_cell.length_b   1.000
_cell.length_c   1.000
_cell.angle_alpha   90.00
_cell.angle_beta   90.00
_cell.angle_gamma   90.00
#
_symmetry.space_group_name_H-M   'P 1'
#
loop_
_entity.id
_entity.type
_entity.pdbx_description
1 polymer ?
#
loop_
_entity_poly.entity_id
_entity_poly.type
_entity_poly.pdbx_seq_one_letter_code
_entity_poly.pdbx_strand_id
1 'polypeptide(L)'
;MRPQRLAILSLGFASGVMLSSTTSGCVEPNPDHCYNNDGDAFCQARHPDWETAFCTDGSCADTVTEEDGCMQEQPPNECWYCEGEAGGLCDGEDDTTSDDDTDTDTDTTGETDTTGETDTTGETDTTGPSCVDSSECDAGTPFCEDGVCVACDVAEASSCADEFPDTPACDADSGACMVCTEADASACDESTPACVDNTCVPCSMHEQCPGSACRLEGDDAGTCFAGDALHVDGDAACVSGDGSEDTPFCTLEEAADQLGGGEGVVILHAAGPYNESITIDTGARIAFIAAPEETPEWRNASTSSLRATDSSIVYAHGIDFRSSTTSALSVALSGEAYVTNSIISNTGDIAILANQGHLMLRNTFVSQNESLSAIDVAGGTLDIGYSTIVTGPSIDSIGIDCDGGSSGSVRNSIILTEGSAPELDCANVETEGLFLEANAPEAFGEDSTWFVNTTTGDLHLTGTPTEVFDAISTFATWTTGDPLTDIDGDLRVNIDGQPTFVGADVAN
;
A
#
# COMPACT_ATOMS: atom_id res chain seq x y z
N MET A 1 -36.08 26.06 60.41
CA MET A 1 -34.72 25.75 60.91
C MET A 1 -34.71 24.37 61.54
N ARG A 2 -34.27 23.36 60.79
CA ARG A 2 -33.95 22.00 61.22
C ARG A 2 -32.72 21.57 60.39
N PRO A 3 -31.69 20.97 60.98
CA PRO A 3 -30.51 20.58 60.22
C PRO A 3 -30.74 19.23 59.54
N GLN A 4 -30.47 19.16 58.24
CA GLN A 4 -30.31 17.88 57.54
C GLN A 4 -28.85 17.43 57.73
N ARG A 5 -28.69 16.17 58.15
CA ARG A 5 -27.41 15.50 58.33
C ARG A 5 -26.96 14.91 56.99
N LEU A 6 -25.76 15.28 56.57
CA LEU A 6 -25.01 14.66 55.48
C LEU A 6 -24.43 13.34 55.98
N ALA A 7 -24.73 12.23 55.33
CA ALA A 7 -24.09 10.94 55.55
C ALA A 7 -23.11 10.70 54.40
N ILE A 8 -21.81 10.74 54.71
CA ILE A 8 -20.73 10.37 53.80
C ILE A 8 -20.45 8.89 54.03
N LEU A 9 -20.69 8.05 53.01
CA LEU A 9 -20.25 6.66 52.99
C LEU A 9 -19.01 6.58 52.08
N SER A 10 -17.85 6.44 52.69
CA SER A 10 -16.58 6.15 52.02
C SER A 10 -16.39 4.64 51.93
N LEU A 11 -16.55 4.06 50.75
CA LEU A 11 -16.05 2.73 50.39
C LEU A 11 -14.76 2.92 49.58
N GLY A 12 -13.61 2.73 50.25
CA GLY A 12 -12.32 2.65 49.58
C GLY A 12 -12.14 1.26 48.99
N PHE A 13 -12.12 1.19 47.66
CA PHE A 13 -11.76 0.00 46.89
C PHE A 13 -10.23 -0.12 46.89
N ALA A 14 -9.72 -1.28 47.30
CA ALA A 14 -8.30 -1.60 47.24
C ALA A 14 -7.99 -2.22 45.87
N SER A 15 -7.40 -1.44 44.97
CA SER A 15 -6.84 -1.94 43.72
C SER A 15 -5.37 -2.27 43.94
N GLY A 16 -5.05 -3.56 43.93
CA GLY A 16 -3.68 -4.05 43.81
C GLY A 16 -3.27 -4.02 42.35
N VAL A 17 -2.42 -3.05 41.99
CA VAL A 17 -1.74 -3.01 40.70
C VAL A 17 -0.52 -3.92 40.79
N MET A 18 -0.56 -5.07 40.12
CA MET A 18 0.62 -5.86 39.80
C MET A 18 1.22 -5.25 38.54
N LEU A 19 2.32 -4.50 38.69
CA LEU A 19 3.17 -4.09 37.57
C LEU A 19 4.01 -5.31 37.16
N SER A 20 3.61 -6.00 36.09
CA SER A 20 4.52 -6.87 35.35
C SER A 20 5.33 -6.00 34.40
N SER A 21 6.53 -5.62 34.82
CA SER A 21 7.53 -5.00 33.95
C SER A 21 8.12 -6.08 33.03
N THR A 22 7.47 -6.35 31.90
CA THR A 22 8.15 -6.87 30.72
C THR A 22 8.66 -5.67 29.95
N THR A 23 9.80 -5.13 30.38
CA THR A 23 10.61 -4.24 29.55
C THR A 23 11.23 -5.11 28.45
N SER A 24 10.49 -5.33 27.37
CA SER A 24 11.10 -5.40 26.05
C SER A 24 11.61 -3.98 25.79
N GLY A 25 12.82 -3.68 26.28
CA GLY A 25 13.47 -2.43 25.91
C GLY A 25 13.58 -2.41 24.40
N CYS A 26 13.14 -1.33 23.77
CA CYS A 26 13.48 -1.06 22.38
C CYS A 26 15.00 -1.24 22.28
N VAL A 27 15.44 -2.26 21.55
CA VAL A 27 16.85 -2.41 21.23
C VAL A 27 17.11 -1.23 20.32
N GLU A 28 17.81 -0.23 20.85
CA GLU A 28 18.26 0.92 20.06
C GLU A 28 19.04 0.35 18.86
N PRO A 29 18.67 0.67 17.60
CA PRO A 29 19.35 0.16 16.43
C PRO A 29 20.85 0.42 16.59
N ASN A 30 21.68 -0.62 16.42
CA ASN A 30 23.12 -0.44 16.54
C ASN A 30 23.60 0.43 15.35
N PRO A 31 24.02 1.69 15.59
CA PRO A 31 24.44 2.57 14.50
C PRO A 31 25.72 2.09 13.82
N ASP A 32 26.48 1.20 14.46
CA ASP A 32 27.71 0.61 13.93
C ASP A 32 27.45 -0.72 13.19
N HIS A 33 26.19 -1.08 12.97
CA HIS A 33 25.82 -2.29 12.22
C HIS A 33 25.91 -2.04 10.71
N CYS A 34 26.39 -3.02 9.94
CA CYS A 34 26.57 -2.91 8.49
C CYS A 34 25.28 -2.55 7.74
N TYR A 35 24.12 -3.02 8.22
CA TYR A 35 22.79 -2.65 7.71
C TYR A 35 22.57 -1.13 7.67
N ASN A 36 23.14 -0.39 8.63
CA ASN A 36 23.03 1.07 8.73
C ASN A 36 24.21 1.82 8.06
N ASN A 37 25.12 1.11 7.40
CA ASN A 37 26.37 1.65 6.87
C ASN A 37 26.72 1.02 5.51
N ASP A 38 25.96 1.17 4.44
CA ASP A 38 26.33 0.67 3.08
C ASP A 38 26.61 -0.86 2.98
N GLY A 39 26.01 -1.68 3.85
CA GLY A 39 26.02 -3.14 3.75
C GLY A 39 27.43 -3.77 3.61
N ASP A 40 27.61 -4.58 2.56
CA ASP A 40 28.87 -5.28 2.27
C ASP A 40 30.08 -4.34 2.13
N ALA A 41 29.89 -3.11 1.63
CA ALA A 41 31.00 -2.17 1.45
C ALA A 41 31.61 -1.76 2.80
N PHE A 42 30.77 -1.57 3.82
CA PHE A 42 31.26 -1.35 5.19
C PHE A 42 31.94 -2.57 5.75
N CYS A 43 31.40 -3.77 5.52
CA CYS A 43 32.04 -5.00 5.99
C CYS A 43 33.43 -5.20 5.37
N GLN A 44 33.59 -4.91 4.08
CA GLN A 44 34.89 -4.95 3.40
C GLN A 44 35.87 -3.90 3.94
N ALA A 45 35.37 -2.68 4.21
CA ALA A 45 36.19 -1.61 4.79
C ALA A 45 36.60 -1.93 6.24
N ARG A 46 35.70 -2.57 7.00
CA ARG A 46 35.85 -2.86 8.43
C ARG A 46 36.70 -4.09 8.70
N HIS A 47 36.63 -5.10 7.82
CA HIS A 47 37.34 -6.38 7.89
C HIS A 47 38.21 -6.61 6.64
N PRO A 48 39.26 -5.79 6.42
CA PRO A 48 40.12 -5.89 5.23
C PRO A 48 41.00 -7.14 5.20
N ASP A 49 41.00 -7.93 6.28
CA ASP A 49 41.66 -9.22 6.39
C ASP A 49 40.79 -10.40 5.92
N TRP A 50 39.51 -10.17 5.65
CA TRP A 50 38.63 -11.18 5.07
C TRP A 50 38.76 -11.18 3.55
N GLU A 51 38.75 -12.37 2.95
CA GLU A 51 38.78 -12.51 1.49
C GLU A 51 37.49 -11.96 0.84
N THR A 52 36.36 -12.12 1.54
CA THR A 52 35.04 -11.60 1.24
C THR A 52 34.35 -11.25 2.56
N ALA A 53 33.53 -10.20 2.57
CA ALA A 53 32.83 -9.75 3.77
C ALA A 53 31.41 -9.34 3.38
N PHE A 54 30.43 -9.95 4.05
CA PHE A 54 29.01 -9.80 3.77
C PHE A 54 28.29 -9.22 4.98
N CYS A 55 27.27 -8.42 4.75
CA CYS A 55 26.40 -7.88 5.77
C CYS A 55 25.18 -8.78 5.98
N THR A 56 24.88 -9.08 7.25
CA THR A 56 23.66 -9.79 7.66
C THR A 56 22.96 -9.03 8.78
N ASP A 57 21.63 -9.11 8.84
CA ASP A 57 20.82 -8.60 9.96
C ASP A 57 20.90 -9.48 11.22
N GLY A 58 21.61 -10.61 11.12
CA GLY A 58 21.81 -11.57 12.20
C GLY A 58 20.65 -12.51 12.46
N SER A 59 19.59 -12.47 11.64
CA SER A 59 18.44 -13.37 11.77
C SER A 59 18.77 -14.81 11.37
N CYS A 60 19.76 -15.02 10.50
CA CYS A 60 20.04 -16.32 9.89
C CYS A 60 21.44 -16.88 10.14
N ALA A 61 22.29 -16.13 10.84
CA ALA A 61 23.60 -16.61 11.23
C ALA A 61 23.53 -17.23 12.64
N ASP A 62 23.77 -18.54 12.73
CA ASP A 62 23.93 -19.25 14.01
C ASP A 62 25.06 -18.64 14.88
N THR A 63 25.97 -17.91 14.25
CA THR A 63 27.01 -17.11 14.89
C THR A 63 27.29 -15.83 14.09
N VAL A 64 26.58 -14.74 14.37
CA VAL A 64 27.12 -13.40 14.07
C VAL A 64 28.28 -13.19 15.04
N THR A 65 29.52 -13.28 14.54
CA THR A 65 30.70 -13.27 15.41
C THR A 65 31.07 -11.87 15.89
N GLU A 66 30.59 -10.85 15.21
CA GLU A 66 30.95 -9.45 15.45
C GLU A 66 29.69 -8.61 15.69
N GLU A 67 29.78 -7.63 16.59
CA GLU A 67 28.66 -6.74 16.93
C GLU A 67 28.24 -5.84 15.75
N ASP A 68 29.02 -5.81 14.66
CA ASP A 68 28.85 -4.95 13.48
C ASP A 68 28.05 -5.60 12.34
N GLY A 69 27.53 -6.82 12.51
CA GLY A 69 26.68 -7.49 11.51
C GLY A 69 27.45 -8.12 10.35
N CYS A 70 28.78 -8.03 10.35
CA CYS A 70 29.60 -8.56 9.26
C CYS A 70 29.92 -10.05 9.45
N MET A 71 29.90 -10.81 8.35
CA MET A 71 30.33 -12.21 8.31
C MET A 71 31.18 -12.51 7.07
N GLN A 72 32.07 -13.50 7.18
CA GLN A 72 33.01 -13.86 6.11
C GLN A 72 32.40 -14.83 5.08
N GLU A 73 31.45 -15.67 5.50
CA GLU A 73 30.72 -16.56 4.61
C GLU A 73 29.44 -15.86 4.15
N GLN A 74 29.02 -16.04 2.90
CA GLN A 74 27.81 -15.41 2.38
C GLN A 74 26.59 -15.99 3.13
N PRO A 75 25.73 -15.16 3.75
CA PRO A 75 24.49 -15.63 4.36
C PRO A 75 23.52 -16.12 3.27
N PRO A 76 22.47 -16.87 3.64
CA PRO A 76 21.34 -17.10 2.74
C PRO A 76 20.78 -15.79 2.20
N ASN A 77 20.29 -15.76 0.95
CA ASN A 77 19.82 -14.55 0.27
C ASN A 77 18.75 -13.78 1.08
N GLU A 78 17.90 -14.49 1.82
CA GLU A 78 16.87 -13.92 2.70
C GLU A 78 17.42 -13.01 3.82
N CYS A 79 18.73 -13.07 4.10
CA CYS A 79 19.35 -12.40 5.27
C CYS A 79 20.67 -11.72 4.90
N TRP A 80 20.91 -11.55 3.59
CA TRP A 80 22.03 -10.84 3.00
C TRP A 80 21.61 -9.42 2.62
N TYR A 81 22.46 -8.43 2.91
CA TYR A 81 22.25 -7.03 2.52
C TYR A 81 23.45 -6.49 1.73
N CYS A 82 23.34 -6.41 0.39
CA CYS A 82 24.37 -5.79 -0.44
C CYS A 82 24.09 -4.30 -0.58
N GLU A 83 25.11 -3.45 -0.37
CA GLU A 83 25.05 -1.99 -0.61
C GLU A 83 23.88 -1.21 0.04
N GLY A 84 23.19 -1.79 1.04
CA GLY A 84 22.02 -1.20 1.69
C GLY A 84 20.67 -1.71 1.17
N GLU A 85 20.66 -2.62 0.20
CA GLU A 85 19.46 -3.24 -0.36
C GLU A 85 19.27 -4.68 0.14
N ALA A 86 18.01 -5.14 0.18
CA ALA A 86 17.68 -6.51 0.58
C ALA A 86 18.18 -7.53 -0.46
N GLY A 87 18.56 -8.73 -0.01
CA GLY A 87 19.31 -9.73 -0.80
C GLY A 87 18.70 -10.19 -2.13
N GLY A 88 17.43 -9.92 -2.40
CA GLY A 88 16.79 -10.21 -3.69
C GLY A 88 17.22 -9.27 -4.84
N LEU A 89 17.80 -8.11 -4.54
CA LEU A 89 18.24 -7.11 -5.53
C LEU A 89 19.74 -7.23 -5.88
N CYS A 90 20.45 -8.19 -5.27
CA CYS A 90 21.90 -8.31 -5.32
C CYS A 90 22.43 -9.16 -6.50
N ASP A 91 21.56 -9.84 -7.23
CA ASP A 91 21.96 -10.59 -8.42
C ASP A 91 22.05 -9.61 -9.61
N GLY A 92 23.23 -9.02 -9.77
CA GLY A 92 23.58 -8.12 -10.86
C GLY A 92 23.54 -8.79 -12.23
N GLU A 93 22.34 -9.01 -12.76
CA GLU A 93 22.12 -9.08 -14.20
C GLU A 93 22.20 -7.65 -14.77
N ASP A 94 23.44 -7.31 -15.12
CA ASP A 94 23.87 -6.09 -15.82
C ASP A 94 23.14 -5.96 -17.17
N ASP A 95 21.98 -5.30 -17.16
CA ASP A 95 21.17 -5.01 -18.35
C ASP A 95 21.84 -3.87 -19.18
N THR A 96 22.94 -4.23 -19.84
CA THR A 96 23.64 -3.36 -20.78
C THR A 96 22.94 -3.37 -22.14
N THR A 97 21.86 -2.59 -22.28
CA THR A 97 21.36 -2.15 -23.58
C THR A 97 21.74 -0.68 -23.84
N SER A 98 22.97 -0.47 -24.30
CA SER A 98 23.35 0.76 -24.98
C SER A 98 24.06 0.44 -26.29
N ASP A 99 23.32 0.54 -27.39
CA ASP A 99 23.88 0.68 -28.74
C ASP A 99 23.00 1.66 -29.52
N ASP A 100 23.49 2.89 -29.70
CA ASP A 100 23.15 3.69 -30.88
C ASP A 100 24.43 4.35 -31.43
N ASP A 101 24.85 3.75 -32.54
CA ASP A 101 25.88 4.07 -33.52
C ASP A 101 26.42 5.50 -33.60
N THR A 102 27.76 5.64 -33.60
CA THR A 102 28.42 6.47 -34.62
C THR A 102 29.82 5.96 -34.99
N ASP A 103 29.94 5.61 -36.27
CA ASP A 103 31.15 5.32 -37.05
C ASP A 103 32.33 6.27 -36.78
N THR A 104 33.54 5.71 -36.67
CA THR A 104 34.67 6.16 -37.49
C THR A 104 35.82 5.16 -37.58
N ASP A 105 36.09 4.77 -38.83
CA ASP A 105 37.28 4.11 -39.37
C ASP A 105 38.61 4.51 -38.69
N THR A 106 39.48 3.53 -38.42
CA THR A 106 40.90 3.57 -38.87
C THR A 106 41.52 2.16 -38.85
N ASP A 107 41.94 1.70 -40.04
CA ASP A 107 42.82 0.57 -40.32
C ASP A 107 44.06 0.50 -39.41
N THR A 108 44.37 -0.68 -38.85
CA THR A 108 45.76 -1.17 -38.77
C THR A 108 45.82 -2.70 -38.70
N THR A 109 46.44 -3.28 -39.73
CA THR A 109 46.84 -4.68 -39.88
C THR A 109 47.85 -5.15 -38.82
N GLY A 110 47.61 -6.29 -38.19
CA GLY A 110 48.59 -6.99 -37.37
C GLY A 110 48.14 -8.42 -37.03
N GLU A 111 48.54 -9.38 -37.87
CA GLU A 111 48.43 -10.82 -37.58
C GLU A 111 49.21 -11.18 -36.32
N THR A 112 48.60 -11.93 -35.39
CA THR A 112 49.32 -13.03 -34.70
C THR A 112 48.34 -14.08 -34.18
N ASP A 113 48.52 -15.30 -34.67
CA ASP A 113 47.98 -16.55 -34.13
C ASP A 113 48.17 -16.65 -32.61
N THR A 114 47.09 -16.88 -31.87
CA THR A 114 47.15 -17.62 -30.59
C THR A 114 45.87 -18.43 -30.41
N THR A 115 45.97 -19.72 -30.70
CA THR A 115 45.07 -20.78 -30.24
C THR A 115 45.13 -20.89 -28.72
N GLY A 116 43.99 -20.73 -28.03
CA GLY A 116 43.89 -21.00 -26.59
C GLY A 116 42.49 -20.78 -26.03
N GLU A 117 41.84 -21.90 -25.70
CA GLU A 117 40.96 -22.10 -24.54
C GLU A 117 39.50 -21.58 -24.60
N THR A 118 38.62 -22.52 -24.98
CA THR A 118 37.33 -22.85 -24.34
C THR A 118 36.50 -21.69 -23.77
N ASP A 119 35.64 -21.14 -24.63
CA ASP A 119 34.34 -20.61 -24.22
C ASP A 119 33.53 -21.76 -23.60
N THR A 120 33.42 -21.74 -22.28
CA THR A 120 32.43 -22.52 -21.56
C THR A 120 31.25 -21.59 -21.41
N THR A 121 30.34 -21.61 -22.38
CA THR A 121 28.97 -21.14 -22.15
C THR A 121 28.45 -21.97 -20.98
N GLY A 122 28.33 -21.35 -19.82
CA GLY A 122 27.62 -21.91 -18.68
C GLY A 122 26.15 -21.99 -19.07
N GLU A 123 25.80 -23.02 -19.85
CA GLU A 123 24.46 -23.56 -19.84
C GLU A 123 24.26 -23.99 -18.39
N THR A 124 23.55 -23.17 -17.61
CA THR A 124 22.90 -23.64 -16.39
C THR A 124 22.05 -24.81 -16.85
N ASP A 125 22.51 -26.03 -16.55
CA ASP A 125 21.82 -27.27 -16.88
C ASP A 125 20.44 -27.20 -16.22
N THR A 126 19.43 -26.77 -16.98
CA THR A 126 18.01 -26.70 -16.56
C THR A 126 17.40 -28.09 -16.41
N THR A 127 18.19 -29.14 -16.63
CA THR A 127 17.80 -30.54 -16.47
C THR A 127 18.14 -31.01 -15.06
N GLY A 128 17.11 -31.25 -14.26
CA GLY A 128 17.21 -31.85 -12.93
C GLY A 128 17.64 -33.32 -12.94
N PRO A 129 17.60 -34.01 -11.79
CA PRO A 129 17.97 -35.43 -11.69
C PRO A 129 17.12 -36.31 -12.63
N SER A 130 17.67 -37.46 -13.04
CA SER A 130 16.91 -38.42 -13.83
C SER A 130 15.76 -39.03 -13.01
N CYS A 131 14.62 -39.22 -13.63
CA CYS A 131 13.40 -39.73 -12.99
C CYS A 131 12.69 -40.77 -13.87
N VAL A 132 11.80 -41.54 -13.25
CA VAL A 132 10.85 -42.43 -13.94
C VAL A 132 9.44 -41.86 -13.93
N ASP A 133 9.09 -41.14 -12.87
CA ASP A 133 7.82 -40.42 -12.71
C ASP A 133 8.03 -39.19 -11.80
N SER A 134 7.07 -38.26 -11.83
CA SER A 134 7.13 -36.97 -11.11
C SER A 134 7.24 -37.12 -9.59
N SER A 135 6.91 -38.29 -9.01
CA SER A 135 7.07 -38.51 -7.57
C SER A 135 8.51 -38.74 -7.14
N GLU A 136 9.42 -38.96 -8.10
CA GLU A 136 10.86 -39.04 -7.87
C GLU A 136 11.55 -37.67 -7.92
N CYS A 137 10.82 -36.61 -8.26
CA CYS A 137 11.35 -35.27 -8.41
C CYS A 137 11.15 -34.41 -7.16
N ASP A 138 12.01 -33.40 -6.99
CA ASP A 138 11.97 -32.45 -5.88
C ASP A 138 11.03 -31.27 -6.16
N ALA A 139 10.74 -30.46 -5.14
CA ALA A 139 9.74 -29.40 -5.23
C ALA A 139 10.02 -28.33 -6.31
N GLY A 140 11.29 -27.99 -6.56
CA GLY A 140 11.67 -27.01 -7.60
C GLY A 140 11.74 -27.56 -9.02
N THR A 141 11.61 -28.88 -9.20
CA THR A 141 11.53 -29.51 -10.54
C THR A 141 10.47 -30.60 -10.53
N PRO A 142 9.20 -30.29 -10.26
CA PRO A 142 8.22 -31.27 -9.82
C PRO A 142 7.81 -32.29 -10.90
N PHE A 143 8.12 -32.04 -12.18
CA PHE A 143 7.67 -32.89 -13.28
C PHE A 143 8.76 -33.78 -13.84
N CYS A 144 8.41 -35.04 -14.15
CA CYS A 144 9.31 -35.94 -14.85
C CYS A 144 9.01 -35.99 -16.36
N GLU A 145 9.76 -35.26 -17.18
CA GLU A 145 9.60 -35.23 -18.63
C GLU A 145 10.82 -35.85 -19.33
N ASP A 146 10.56 -36.79 -20.24
CA ASP A 146 11.61 -37.55 -20.95
C ASP A 146 12.69 -38.19 -20.05
N GLY A 147 12.32 -38.50 -18.81
CA GLY A 147 13.18 -39.13 -17.82
C GLY A 147 14.10 -38.16 -17.06
N VAL A 148 13.76 -36.87 -17.09
CA VAL A 148 14.47 -35.77 -16.42
C VAL A 148 13.47 -34.95 -15.61
N CYS A 149 13.83 -34.59 -14.37
CA CYS A 149 13.03 -33.67 -13.58
C CYS A 149 13.14 -32.25 -14.14
N VAL A 150 12.02 -31.61 -14.42
CA VAL A 150 11.93 -30.25 -14.97
C VAL A 150 11.02 -29.38 -14.10
N ALA A 151 11.32 -28.08 -14.10
CA ALA A 151 10.52 -27.05 -13.45
C ALA A 151 9.14 -26.90 -14.10
N CYS A 152 8.18 -26.35 -13.35
CA CYS A 152 6.79 -26.25 -13.78
C CYS A 152 6.55 -25.29 -14.95
N ASP A 153 7.41 -24.29 -15.09
CA ASP A 153 7.42 -23.30 -16.17
C ASP A 153 8.06 -23.84 -17.46
N VAL A 154 8.85 -24.91 -17.34
CA VAL A 154 9.52 -25.59 -18.46
C VAL A 154 8.72 -26.80 -18.97
N ALA A 155 7.92 -27.44 -18.11
CA ALA A 155 7.15 -28.63 -18.47
C ALA A 155 6.16 -28.35 -19.62
N GLU A 156 6.21 -29.15 -20.69
CA GLU A 156 5.32 -28.98 -21.86
C GLU A 156 4.11 -29.92 -21.83
N ALA A 157 4.25 -31.08 -21.18
CA ALA A 157 3.26 -32.16 -21.21
C ALA A 157 2.45 -32.27 -19.91
N SER A 158 2.96 -31.72 -18.81
CA SER A 158 2.34 -31.76 -17.49
C SER A 158 2.10 -30.35 -16.93
N SER A 159 1.10 -30.23 -16.06
CA SER A 159 0.77 -28.99 -15.36
C SER A 159 0.59 -29.23 -13.87
N CYS A 160 0.81 -28.20 -13.05
CA CYS A 160 0.67 -28.30 -11.60
C CYS A 160 -0.78 -28.69 -11.22
N ALA A 161 -1.77 -28.10 -11.88
CA ALA A 161 -3.18 -28.42 -11.65
C ALA A 161 -3.55 -29.88 -11.93
N ASP A 162 -2.90 -30.54 -12.89
CA ASP A 162 -3.21 -31.93 -13.27
C ASP A 162 -2.56 -32.97 -12.35
N GLU A 163 -1.28 -32.77 -11.99
CA GLU A 163 -0.52 -33.74 -11.18
C GLU A 163 -0.58 -33.45 -9.67
N PHE A 164 -0.70 -32.17 -9.31
CA PHE A 164 -0.65 -31.68 -7.94
C PHE A 164 -1.90 -30.82 -7.62
N PRO A 165 -3.09 -31.44 -7.46
CA PRO A 165 -4.34 -30.70 -7.29
C PRO A 165 -4.40 -29.85 -6.01
N ASP A 166 -3.53 -30.11 -5.03
CA ASP A 166 -3.43 -29.30 -3.80
C ASP A 166 -2.47 -28.09 -3.96
N THR A 167 -1.66 -28.08 -5.02
CA THR A 167 -0.74 -26.99 -5.39
C THR A 167 -0.80 -26.76 -6.91
N PRO A 168 -1.93 -26.25 -7.43
CA PRO A 168 -2.21 -26.23 -8.85
C PRO A 168 -1.51 -25.08 -9.60
N ALA A 169 -0.99 -24.07 -8.91
CA ALA A 169 -0.32 -22.93 -9.51
C ALA A 169 1.16 -23.22 -9.73
N CYS A 170 1.71 -22.78 -10.85
CA CYS A 170 3.15 -22.82 -11.11
C CYS A 170 3.77 -21.49 -10.73
N ASP A 171 4.74 -21.51 -9.82
CA ASP A 171 5.59 -20.37 -9.54
C ASP A 171 6.77 -20.38 -10.52
N ALA A 172 6.76 -19.43 -11.45
CA ALA A 172 7.75 -19.36 -12.51
C ALA A 172 9.16 -19.09 -11.97
N ASP A 173 9.26 -18.39 -10.82
CA ASP A 173 10.55 -17.99 -10.27
C ASP A 173 11.25 -19.16 -9.56
N SER A 174 10.52 -19.96 -8.78
CA SER A 174 11.08 -21.15 -8.12
C SER A 174 11.00 -22.43 -8.95
N GLY A 175 10.23 -22.44 -10.04
CA GLY A 175 9.93 -23.64 -10.82
C GLY A 175 9.04 -24.66 -10.10
N ALA A 176 8.48 -24.29 -8.94
CA ALA A 176 7.73 -25.17 -8.06
C ALA A 176 6.22 -25.05 -8.25
N CYS A 177 5.51 -26.13 -7.91
CA CYS A 177 4.06 -26.09 -7.79
C CYS A 177 3.65 -25.57 -6.41
N MET A 178 2.88 -24.48 -6.37
CA MET A 178 2.41 -23.78 -5.18
C MET A 178 0.88 -23.82 -5.06
N VAL A 179 0.35 -23.52 -3.86
CA VAL A 179 -1.11 -23.44 -3.66
C VAL A 179 -1.71 -22.36 -4.56
N CYS A 180 -1.05 -21.21 -4.62
CA CYS A 180 -1.36 -20.08 -5.47
C CYS A 180 -0.06 -19.31 -5.72
N THR A 181 -0.11 -18.39 -6.68
CA THR A 181 0.90 -17.32 -6.85
C THR A 181 0.17 -15.98 -6.96
N GLU A 182 0.89 -14.86 -6.89
CA GLU A 182 0.28 -13.54 -7.10
C GLU A 182 -0.36 -13.43 -8.50
N ALA A 183 0.26 -14.06 -9.50
CA ALA A 183 -0.26 -14.13 -10.87
C ALA A 183 -1.42 -15.13 -11.04
N ASP A 184 -1.52 -16.15 -10.17
CA ASP A 184 -2.55 -17.19 -10.24
C ASP A 184 -3.11 -17.53 -8.85
N ALA A 185 -4.14 -16.77 -8.46
CA ALA A 185 -4.96 -17.03 -7.27
C ALA A 185 -6.21 -17.89 -7.59
N SER A 186 -6.30 -18.51 -8.77
CA SER A 186 -7.52 -19.23 -9.19
C SER A 186 -7.85 -20.47 -8.34
N ALA A 187 -6.85 -21.00 -7.62
CA ALA A 187 -6.98 -22.08 -6.67
C ALA A 187 -7.62 -21.67 -5.35
N CYS A 188 -7.60 -20.38 -5.04
CA CYS A 188 -8.11 -19.84 -3.80
C CYS A 188 -9.65 -19.80 -3.80
N ASP A 189 -10.24 -20.02 -2.62
CA ASP A 189 -11.69 -20.00 -2.48
C ASP A 189 -12.23 -18.58 -2.25
N GLU A 190 -13.55 -18.43 -2.32
CA GLU A 190 -14.23 -17.13 -2.15
C GLU A 190 -13.94 -16.46 -0.79
N SER A 191 -13.55 -17.23 0.24
CA SER A 191 -13.24 -16.71 1.57
C SER A 191 -11.78 -16.30 1.76
N THR A 192 -10.91 -16.72 0.83
CA THR A 192 -9.47 -16.46 0.86
C THR A 192 -8.94 -16.11 -0.54
N PRO A 193 -9.56 -15.16 -1.25
CA PRO A 193 -9.36 -14.99 -2.70
C PRO A 193 -7.97 -14.47 -3.10
N ALA A 194 -7.17 -13.98 -2.15
CA ALA A 194 -5.86 -13.41 -2.40
C ALA A 194 -4.76 -14.46 -2.19
N CYS A 195 -3.67 -14.36 -2.96
CA CYS A 195 -2.46 -15.13 -2.69
C CYS A 195 -1.40 -14.22 -2.06
N VAL A 196 -0.93 -14.58 -0.87
CA VAL A 196 0.20 -13.91 -0.20
C VAL A 196 1.14 -14.99 0.31
N ASP A 197 2.43 -14.87 0.01
CA ASP A 197 3.46 -15.86 0.35
C ASP A 197 3.05 -17.29 -0.05
N ASN A 198 2.55 -17.44 -1.28
CA ASN A 198 2.06 -18.71 -1.84
C ASN A 198 0.94 -19.38 -1.03
N THR A 199 0.21 -18.60 -0.22
CA THR A 199 -0.89 -19.06 0.63
C THR A 199 -2.15 -18.24 0.35
N CYS A 200 -3.29 -18.92 0.24
CA CYS A 200 -4.59 -18.26 0.11
C CYS A 200 -4.96 -17.55 1.42
N VAL A 201 -5.23 -16.25 1.35
CA VAL A 201 -5.62 -15.40 2.49
C VAL A 201 -6.83 -14.54 2.13
N PRO A 202 -7.62 -14.06 3.12
CA PRO A 202 -8.65 -13.06 2.85
C PRO A 202 -8.03 -11.82 2.22
N CYS A 203 -8.73 -11.19 1.27
CA CYS A 203 -8.22 -9.95 0.68
C CYS A 203 -8.19 -8.82 1.73
N SER A 204 -7.22 -7.93 1.63
CA SER A 204 -7.08 -6.73 2.44
C SER A 204 -6.95 -5.46 1.58
N MET A 205 -6.84 -5.60 0.26
CA MET A 205 -6.74 -4.52 -0.72
C MET A 205 -7.49 -4.89 -2.01
N HIS A 206 -7.90 -3.90 -2.81
CA HIS A 206 -8.77 -4.15 -3.95
C HIS A 206 -8.07 -4.88 -5.10
N GLU A 207 -6.76 -4.68 -5.24
CA GLU A 207 -5.86 -5.26 -6.24
C GLU A 207 -5.76 -6.79 -6.11
N GLN A 208 -6.00 -7.32 -4.91
CA GLN A 208 -6.08 -8.76 -4.64
C GLN A 208 -7.37 -9.41 -5.16
N CYS A 209 -8.26 -8.64 -5.79
CA CYS A 209 -9.48 -9.12 -6.43
C CYS A 209 -9.48 -8.79 -7.93
N PRO A 210 -8.73 -9.53 -8.76
CA PRO A 210 -8.65 -9.26 -10.20
C PRO A 210 -10.03 -9.18 -10.85
N GLY A 211 -10.30 -8.08 -11.57
CA GLY A 211 -11.57 -7.83 -12.24
C GLY A 211 -12.74 -7.48 -11.30
N SER A 212 -12.47 -7.21 -10.03
CA SER A 212 -13.48 -6.89 -9.01
C SER A 212 -12.87 -5.96 -7.95
N ALA A 213 -13.36 -6.03 -6.71
CA ALA A 213 -12.88 -5.27 -5.58
C ALA A 213 -12.92 -6.13 -4.31
N CYS A 214 -12.02 -5.87 -3.38
CA CYS A 214 -12.11 -6.45 -2.03
C CYS A 214 -13.18 -5.77 -1.18
N ARG A 215 -13.93 -6.55 -0.39
CA ARG A 215 -14.77 -6.02 0.69
C ARG A 215 -13.90 -5.78 1.91
N LEU A 216 -13.55 -4.52 2.16
CA LEU A 216 -12.63 -4.18 3.25
C LEU A 216 -13.27 -4.30 4.64
N GLU A 217 -14.60 -4.33 4.74
CA GLU A 217 -15.31 -4.29 6.01
C GLU A 217 -16.67 -5.00 5.98
N GLY A 218 -17.22 -5.20 7.18
CA GLY A 218 -18.50 -5.86 7.43
C GLY A 218 -18.39 -7.38 7.62
N ASP A 219 -19.53 -8.07 7.65
CA ASP A 219 -19.57 -9.51 7.94
C ASP A 219 -18.87 -10.38 6.88
N ASP A 220 -18.70 -9.84 5.66
CA ASP A 220 -18.05 -10.51 4.53
C ASP A 220 -16.68 -9.88 4.20
N ALA A 221 -16.07 -9.18 5.16
CA ALA A 221 -14.75 -8.59 4.99
C ALA A 221 -13.72 -9.65 4.58
N GLY A 222 -12.87 -9.30 3.62
CA GLY A 222 -11.85 -10.18 3.06
C GLY A 222 -12.30 -11.11 1.94
N THR A 223 -13.49 -10.87 1.38
CA THR A 223 -13.98 -11.55 0.17
C THR A 223 -14.05 -10.56 -0.99
N CYS A 224 -13.93 -11.06 -2.23
CA CYS A 224 -14.12 -10.24 -3.43
C CYS A 224 -15.61 -10.03 -3.72
N PHE A 225 -15.95 -8.90 -4.32
CA PHE A 225 -17.30 -8.69 -4.87
C PHE A 225 -17.59 -9.74 -5.95
N ALA A 226 -18.81 -10.25 -5.95
CA ALA A 226 -19.27 -11.22 -6.95
C ALA A 226 -19.87 -10.53 -8.19
N GLY A 227 -19.77 -11.19 -9.33
CA GLY A 227 -20.30 -10.71 -10.61
C GLY A 227 -19.27 -9.93 -11.43
N ASP A 228 -19.64 -9.64 -12.68
CA ASP A 228 -18.79 -8.89 -13.59
C ASP A 228 -18.80 -7.40 -13.21
N ALA A 229 -17.63 -6.76 -13.22
CA ALA A 229 -17.52 -5.33 -13.00
C ALA A 229 -18.09 -4.55 -14.19
N LEU A 230 -18.69 -3.39 -13.90
CA LEU A 230 -19.17 -2.46 -14.92
C LEU A 230 -18.08 -1.43 -15.24
N HIS A 231 -17.73 -1.26 -16.50
CA HIS A 231 -16.75 -0.28 -16.93
C HIS A 231 -17.42 1.02 -17.33
N VAL A 232 -16.81 2.14 -16.94
CA VAL A 232 -17.19 3.50 -17.32
C VAL A 232 -15.99 4.17 -17.98
N ASP A 233 -16.17 4.63 -19.22
CA ASP A 233 -15.17 5.36 -19.99
C ASP A 233 -15.86 6.49 -20.75
N GLY A 234 -15.66 7.73 -20.28
CA GLY A 234 -16.27 8.93 -20.86
C GLY A 234 -15.74 9.31 -22.25
N ASP A 235 -14.61 8.77 -22.68
CA ASP A 235 -13.98 9.05 -23.98
C ASP A 235 -14.22 7.93 -25.01
N ALA A 236 -14.66 6.75 -24.56
CA ALA A 236 -15.09 5.65 -25.42
C ALA A 236 -16.30 6.00 -26.31
N ALA A 237 -16.48 5.21 -27.37
CA ALA A 237 -17.68 5.25 -28.20
C ALA A 237 -18.86 4.49 -27.53
N CYS A 238 -19.21 4.87 -26.31
CA CYS A 238 -20.12 4.17 -25.39
C CYS A 238 -21.63 4.35 -25.72
N VAL A 239 -22.00 4.40 -27.01
CA VAL A 239 -23.40 4.55 -27.43
C VAL A 239 -24.18 3.28 -27.07
N SER A 240 -24.92 3.32 -25.97
CA SER A 240 -25.67 2.18 -25.38
C SER A 240 -24.80 0.97 -25.04
N GLY A 241 -23.69 1.20 -24.33
CA GLY A 241 -22.89 0.13 -23.76
C GLY A 241 -23.70 -0.74 -22.81
N ASP A 242 -23.28 -2.00 -22.64
CA ASP A 242 -23.82 -2.91 -21.63
C ASP A 242 -23.02 -2.89 -20.33
N GLY A 243 -21.98 -2.05 -20.26
CA GLY A 243 -21.09 -1.93 -19.11
C GLY A 243 -19.95 -2.92 -19.13
N SER A 244 -19.82 -3.78 -20.14
CA SER A 244 -18.59 -4.57 -20.32
C SER A 244 -17.41 -3.67 -20.70
N GLU A 245 -16.19 -4.19 -20.54
CA GLU A 245 -14.97 -3.51 -20.97
C GLU A 245 -14.98 -3.15 -22.47
N ASP A 246 -15.51 -4.04 -23.32
CA ASP A 246 -15.63 -3.81 -24.78
C ASP A 246 -16.66 -2.74 -25.13
N THR A 247 -17.71 -2.60 -24.31
CA THR A 247 -18.78 -1.61 -24.50
C THR A 247 -19.14 -0.92 -23.19
N PRO A 248 -18.26 -0.04 -22.68
CA PRO A 248 -18.43 0.59 -21.37
C PRO A 248 -19.61 1.57 -21.38
N PHE A 249 -20.06 1.96 -20.19
CA PHE A 249 -20.96 3.09 -20.01
C PHE A 249 -20.23 4.41 -20.20
N CYS A 250 -20.95 5.46 -20.57
CA CYS A 250 -20.35 6.79 -20.72
C CYS A 250 -20.36 7.59 -19.41
N THR A 251 -21.24 7.23 -18.47
CA THR A 251 -21.47 8.01 -17.26
C THR A 251 -21.53 7.11 -16.03
N LEU A 252 -21.16 7.67 -14.88
CA LEU A 252 -21.25 6.98 -13.60
C LEU A 252 -22.71 6.71 -13.21
N GLU A 253 -23.63 7.62 -13.58
CA GLU A 253 -25.07 7.45 -13.35
C GLU A 253 -25.62 6.21 -14.07
N GLU A 254 -25.20 5.93 -15.32
CA GLU A 254 -25.63 4.75 -16.07
C GLU A 254 -25.20 3.45 -15.38
N ALA A 255 -23.95 3.38 -14.91
CA ALA A 255 -23.43 2.22 -14.17
C ALA A 255 -24.14 2.04 -12.82
N ALA A 256 -24.32 3.12 -12.05
CA ALA A 256 -25.01 3.07 -10.77
C ALA A 256 -26.48 2.65 -10.91
N ASP A 257 -27.19 3.16 -11.93
CA ASP A 257 -28.56 2.78 -12.25
C ASP A 257 -28.67 1.30 -12.63
N GLN A 258 -27.70 0.77 -13.38
CA GLN A 258 -27.64 -0.63 -13.78
C GLN A 258 -27.50 -1.56 -12.56
N LEU A 259 -26.78 -1.14 -11.51
CA LEU A 259 -26.68 -1.88 -10.25
C LEU A 259 -27.97 -1.79 -9.41
N GLY A 260 -28.82 -0.79 -9.64
CA GLY A 260 -30.19 -0.73 -9.14
C GLY A 260 -30.33 -0.74 -7.62
N GLY A 261 -29.33 -0.19 -6.91
CA GLY A 261 -29.26 -0.21 -5.44
C GLY A 261 -28.89 -1.57 -4.83
N GLY A 262 -28.36 -2.48 -5.64
CA GLY A 262 -27.81 -3.75 -5.20
C GLY A 262 -26.35 -3.63 -4.77
N GLU A 263 -25.58 -4.65 -5.14
CA GLU A 263 -24.14 -4.70 -4.94
C GLU A 263 -23.41 -4.83 -6.28
N GLY A 264 -22.26 -4.17 -6.42
CA GLY A 264 -21.41 -4.34 -7.60
C GLY A 264 -20.17 -3.46 -7.60
N VAL A 265 -19.34 -3.67 -8.63
CA VAL A 265 -18.10 -2.94 -8.87
C VAL A 265 -18.25 -2.12 -10.14
N VAL A 266 -17.76 -0.89 -10.09
CA VAL A 266 -17.61 0.02 -11.23
C VAL A 266 -16.12 0.28 -11.40
N ILE A 267 -15.57 -0.07 -12.56
CA ILE A 267 -14.21 0.28 -12.97
C ILE A 267 -14.27 1.59 -13.77
N LEU A 268 -13.55 2.60 -13.30
CA LEU A 268 -13.49 3.92 -13.91
C LEU A 268 -12.22 4.03 -14.72
N HIS A 269 -12.36 4.23 -16.02
CA HIS A 269 -11.23 4.56 -16.89
C HIS A 269 -10.96 6.07 -16.87
N ALA A 270 -9.69 6.44 -16.96
CA ALA A 270 -9.25 7.81 -17.13
C ALA A 270 -9.79 8.38 -18.45
N ALA A 271 -10.67 9.36 -18.31
CA ALA A 271 -11.26 10.08 -19.41
C ALA A 271 -11.17 11.59 -19.13
N GLY A 272 -11.84 12.41 -19.94
CA GLY A 272 -12.30 13.71 -19.47
C GLY A 272 -12.98 13.61 -18.09
N PRO A 273 -12.94 14.66 -17.27
CA PRO A 273 -13.37 14.59 -15.87
C PRO A 273 -14.85 14.25 -15.74
N TYR A 274 -15.15 13.23 -14.94
CA TYR A 274 -16.51 12.83 -14.59
C TYR A 274 -17.15 13.93 -13.76
N ASN A 275 -18.09 14.67 -14.35
CA ASN A 275 -18.75 15.82 -13.71
C ASN A 275 -20.17 15.45 -13.27
N GLU A 276 -20.26 14.47 -12.38
CA GLU A 276 -21.51 13.83 -11.95
C GLU A 276 -21.62 13.80 -10.43
N SER A 277 -22.85 13.71 -9.92
CA SER A 277 -23.11 13.56 -8.48
C SER A 277 -23.83 12.26 -8.29
N ILE A 278 -23.17 11.30 -7.65
CA ILE A 278 -23.69 9.96 -7.42
C ILE A 278 -24.06 9.83 -5.94
N THR A 279 -25.30 9.44 -5.69
CA THR A 279 -25.79 9.13 -4.35
C THR A 279 -26.09 7.64 -4.29
N ILE A 280 -25.38 6.94 -3.41
CA ILE A 280 -25.65 5.56 -3.07
C ILE A 280 -26.46 5.57 -1.78
N ASP A 281 -27.61 4.91 -1.80
CA ASP A 281 -28.57 4.91 -0.70
C ASP A 281 -29.17 3.51 -0.46
N THR A 282 -30.14 3.44 0.46
CA THR A 282 -31.02 2.27 0.65
C THR A 282 -30.27 0.96 0.94
N GLY A 283 -29.10 1.03 1.60
CA GLY A 283 -28.30 -0.15 1.93
C GLY A 283 -27.52 -0.77 0.76
N ALA A 284 -27.43 -0.09 -0.39
CA ALA A 284 -26.62 -0.53 -1.52
C ALA A 284 -25.13 -0.58 -1.17
N ARG A 285 -24.37 -1.45 -1.85
CA ARG A 285 -22.92 -1.61 -1.65
C ARG A 285 -22.20 -1.50 -2.99
N ILE A 286 -21.51 -0.40 -3.26
CA ILE A 286 -20.89 -0.17 -4.58
C ILE A 286 -19.43 0.22 -4.42
N ALA A 287 -18.54 -0.46 -5.15
CA ALA A 287 -17.14 -0.10 -5.25
C ALA A 287 -16.88 0.66 -6.55
N PHE A 288 -16.21 1.81 -6.45
CA PHE A 288 -15.70 2.60 -7.57
C PHE A 288 -14.18 2.48 -7.56
N ILE A 289 -13.60 1.79 -8.53
CA ILE A 289 -12.17 1.47 -8.58
C ILE A 289 -11.61 2.07 -9.87
N ALA A 290 -10.46 2.73 -9.82
CA ALA A 290 -9.75 3.12 -11.03
C ALA A 290 -9.31 1.88 -11.82
N ALA A 291 -9.32 1.99 -13.16
CA ALA A 291 -8.65 0.99 -13.98
C ALA A 291 -7.14 0.94 -13.65
N PRO A 292 -6.47 -0.21 -13.84
CA PRO A 292 -5.04 -0.33 -13.54
C PRO A 292 -4.21 0.76 -14.23
N GLU A 293 -3.27 1.35 -13.49
CA GLU A 293 -2.37 2.43 -13.95
C GLU A 293 -3.08 3.73 -14.38
N GLU A 294 -4.37 3.87 -14.10
CA GLU A 294 -5.16 5.04 -14.45
C GLU A 294 -5.57 5.85 -13.22
N THR A 295 -5.76 7.16 -13.40
CA THR A 295 -6.16 8.07 -12.32
C THR A 295 -7.36 8.92 -12.78
N PRO A 296 -8.58 8.35 -12.78
CA PRO A 296 -9.78 9.06 -13.25
C PRO A 296 -10.10 10.27 -12.36
N GLU A 297 -10.31 11.44 -12.98
CA GLU A 297 -10.75 12.65 -12.27
C GLU A 297 -12.28 12.62 -12.08
N TRP A 298 -12.73 12.73 -10.83
CA TRP A 298 -14.16 12.84 -10.50
C TRP A 298 -14.47 14.14 -9.73
N ARG A 299 -15.26 15.02 -10.36
CA ARG A 299 -15.67 16.30 -9.79
C ARG A 299 -17.17 16.51 -9.83
N ASN A 300 -17.63 17.53 -9.10
CA ASN A 300 -18.98 18.01 -9.29
C ASN A 300 -19.13 19.53 -9.15
N ALA A 301 -19.61 20.16 -10.21
CA ALA A 301 -19.79 21.62 -10.27
C ALA A 301 -21.03 22.15 -9.52
N SER A 302 -21.79 21.33 -8.79
CA SER A 302 -23.04 21.75 -8.11
C SER A 302 -23.19 21.28 -6.66
N THR A 303 -22.63 20.14 -6.31
CA THR A 303 -22.70 19.54 -4.97
C THR A 303 -21.52 18.57 -4.77
N SER A 304 -21.71 17.50 -4.00
CA SER A 304 -20.70 16.48 -3.78
C SER A 304 -20.60 15.49 -4.94
N SER A 305 -19.39 15.05 -5.26
CA SER A 305 -19.16 14.02 -6.29
C SER A 305 -19.79 12.70 -5.90
N LEU A 306 -19.45 12.20 -4.71
CA LEU A 306 -19.94 10.93 -4.18
C LEU A 306 -20.62 11.13 -2.82
N ARG A 307 -21.80 10.51 -2.65
CA ARG A 307 -22.53 10.48 -1.39
C ARG A 307 -22.94 9.06 -1.00
N ALA A 308 -22.64 8.68 0.23
CA ALA A 308 -23.15 7.47 0.88
C ALA A 308 -24.19 7.86 1.96
N THR A 309 -25.38 7.28 1.90
CA THR A 309 -26.48 7.58 2.84
C THR A 309 -27.31 6.35 3.18
N ASP A 310 -28.10 6.42 4.25
CA ASP A 310 -29.14 5.44 4.58
C ASP A 310 -28.62 3.99 4.62
N SER A 311 -27.52 3.80 5.37
CA SER A 311 -26.82 2.50 5.53
C SER A 311 -26.21 1.90 4.26
N SER A 312 -26.03 2.69 3.19
CA SER A 312 -25.22 2.28 2.04
C SER A 312 -23.74 2.18 2.40
N ILE A 313 -23.01 1.34 1.67
CA ILE A 313 -21.55 1.25 1.74
C ILE A 313 -20.96 1.62 0.38
N VAL A 314 -20.00 2.55 0.35
CA VAL A 314 -19.25 2.88 -0.86
C VAL A 314 -17.77 2.61 -0.66
N TYR A 315 -17.13 2.04 -1.67
CA TYR A 315 -15.66 1.95 -1.75
C TYR A 315 -15.19 2.86 -2.88
N ALA A 316 -14.08 3.56 -2.67
CA ALA A 316 -13.42 4.39 -3.67
C ALA A 316 -11.91 4.10 -3.63
N HIS A 317 -11.33 3.79 -4.79
CA HIS A 317 -9.92 3.40 -4.89
C HIS A 317 -9.27 3.96 -6.15
N GLY A 318 -8.09 4.60 -6.03
CA GLY A 318 -7.38 5.14 -7.20
C GLY A 318 -8.01 6.38 -7.82
N ILE A 319 -9.00 7.02 -7.15
CA ILE A 319 -9.78 8.11 -7.75
C ILE A 319 -9.23 9.47 -7.33
N ASP A 320 -9.13 10.38 -8.29
CA ASP A 320 -8.76 11.77 -8.05
C ASP A 320 -10.01 12.66 -7.98
N PHE A 321 -10.50 12.90 -6.76
CA PHE A 321 -11.60 13.81 -6.50
C PHE A 321 -11.13 15.26 -6.46
N ARG A 322 -11.38 16.01 -7.54
CA ARG A 322 -11.00 17.44 -7.63
C ARG A 322 -12.20 18.38 -7.74
N SER A 323 -12.01 19.64 -7.35
CA SER A 323 -12.86 20.76 -7.82
C SER A 323 -14.36 20.60 -7.58
N SER A 324 -14.76 19.87 -6.54
CA SER A 324 -16.17 19.70 -6.18
C SER A 324 -16.67 20.94 -5.45
N THR A 325 -17.81 21.48 -5.84
CA THR A 325 -18.28 22.79 -5.30
C THR A 325 -18.67 22.77 -3.83
N THR A 326 -19.08 21.63 -3.28
CA THR A 326 -19.31 21.47 -1.84
C THR A 326 -18.24 20.58 -1.23
N SER A 327 -18.36 19.25 -1.40
CA SER A 327 -17.36 18.30 -0.91
C SER A 327 -17.03 17.30 -1.99
N ALA A 328 -15.87 16.65 -1.94
CA ALA A 328 -15.63 15.51 -2.82
C ALA A 328 -16.52 14.34 -2.40
N LEU A 329 -16.49 14.04 -1.10
CA LEU A 329 -17.20 12.93 -0.49
C LEU A 329 -18.14 13.43 0.61
N SER A 330 -19.32 12.81 0.71
CA SER A 330 -20.28 13.06 1.78
C SER A 330 -20.83 11.74 2.30
N VAL A 331 -20.67 11.50 3.60
CA VAL A 331 -21.23 10.33 4.29
C VAL A 331 -22.32 10.81 5.25
N ALA A 332 -23.50 10.23 5.19
CA ALA A 332 -24.63 10.68 6.01
C ALA A 332 -25.52 9.52 6.48
N LEU A 333 -26.32 9.75 7.53
CA LEU A 333 -27.46 8.88 7.89
C LEU A 333 -27.10 7.38 7.97
N SER A 334 -26.01 7.07 8.68
CA SER A 334 -25.46 5.72 8.84
C SER A 334 -24.90 5.08 7.58
N GLY A 335 -24.68 5.85 6.50
CA GLY A 335 -23.86 5.42 5.38
C GLY A 335 -22.40 5.26 5.78
N GLU A 336 -21.65 4.54 4.96
CA GLU A 336 -20.25 4.20 5.18
C GLU A 336 -19.45 4.44 3.90
N ALA A 337 -18.25 5.00 4.01
CA ALA A 337 -17.34 5.19 2.90
C ALA A 337 -15.93 4.71 3.23
N TYR A 338 -15.36 3.91 2.33
CA TYR A 338 -14.03 3.34 2.40
C TYR A 338 -13.20 3.87 1.25
N VAL A 339 -12.27 4.78 1.53
CA VAL A 339 -11.45 5.42 0.49
C VAL A 339 -10.00 4.98 0.66
N THR A 340 -9.43 4.44 -0.40
CA THR A 340 -8.03 3.98 -0.44
C THR A 340 -7.32 4.55 -1.66
N ASN A 341 -6.00 4.75 -1.58
CA ASN A 341 -5.13 5.13 -2.72
C ASN A 341 -5.73 6.25 -3.58
N SER A 342 -6.31 7.27 -2.95
CA SER A 342 -7.08 8.31 -3.66
C SER A 342 -6.53 9.69 -3.35
N ILE A 343 -6.84 10.64 -4.23
CA ILE A 343 -6.51 12.05 -4.04
C ILE A 343 -7.82 12.81 -3.89
N ILE A 344 -7.91 13.64 -2.85
CA ILE A 344 -9.06 14.50 -2.60
C ILE A 344 -8.55 15.92 -2.47
N SER A 345 -8.89 16.79 -3.42
CA SER A 345 -8.34 18.14 -3.45
C SER A 345 -9.30 19.22 -3.95
N ASN A 346 -9.00 20.47 -3.59
CA ASN A 346 -9.57 21.67 -4.21
C ASN A 346 -11.09 21.73 -4.20
N THR A 347 -11.72 21.35 -3.09
CA THR A 347 -13.19 21.43 -2.97
C THR A 347 -13.61 22.82 -2.51
N GLY A 348 -14.75 23.30 -2.99
CA GLY A 348 -15.24 24.66 -2.74
C GLY A 348 -15.80 24.91 -1.33
N ASP A 349 -15.95 23.86 -0.51
CA ASP A 349 -16.37 23.96 0.90
C ASP A 349 -15.47 23.05 1.77
N ILE A 350 -15.95 21.88 2.21
CA ILE A 350 -15.20 20.91 3.04
C ILE A 350 -14.82 19.74 2.15
N ALA A 351 -13.58 19.25 2.20
CA ALA A 351 -13.15 18.16 1.32
C ALA A 351 -13.96 16.88 1.55
N ILE A 352 -14.16 16.49 2.80
CA ILE A 352 -14.96 15.33 3.20
C ILE A 352 -15.89 15.70 4.36
N LEU A 353 -17.18 15.41 4.21
CA LEU A 353 -18.18 15.64 5.24
C LEU A 353 -18.79 14.31 5.72
N ALA A 354 -18.58 13.93 6.98
CA ALA A 354 -19.15 12.72 7.59
C ALA A 354 -20.14 13.08 8.70
N ASN A 355 -21.45 12.98 8.42
CA ASN A 355 -22.53 13.36 9.34
C ASN A 355 -23.39 12.16 9.74
N GLN A 356 -23.15 11.61 10.93
CA GLN A 356 -23.79 10.40 11.45
C GLN A 356 -23.51 9.15 10.60
N GLY A 357 -22.35 9.08 9.95
CA GLY A 357 -21.89 7.92 9.16
C GLY A 357 -20.50 7.45 9.59
N HIS A 358 -19.94 6.49 8.84
CA HIS A 358 -18.59 5.96 9.04
C HIS A 358 -17.69 6.34 7.86
N LEU A 359 -16.50 6.88 8.14
CA LEU A 359 -15.49 7.22 7.14
C LEU A 359 -14.20 6.45 7.43
N MET A 360 -13.73 5.65 6.48
CA MET A 360 -12.38 5.10 6.49
C MET A 360 -11.55 5.75 5.39
N LEU A 361 -10.38 6.29 5.74
CA LEU A 361 -9.37 6.73 4.79
C LEU A 361 -8.10 5.94 5.00
N ARG A 362 -7.51 5.45 3.92
CA ARG A 362 -6.21 4.79 3.98
C ARG A 362 -5.36 5.14 2.79
N ASN A 363 -4.09 5.45 3.01
CA ASN A 363 -3.15 5.69 1.91
C ASN A 363 -3.68 6.74 0.92
N THR A 364 -4.23 7.83 1.47
CA THR A 364 -5.01 8.83 0.72
C THR A 364 -4.44 10.23 0.97
N PHE A 365 -4.43 11.05 -0.06
CA PHE A 365 -4.15 12.49 0.04
C PHE A 365 -5.43 13.28 0.21
N VAL A 366 -5.44 14.20 1.18
CA VAL A 366 -6.53 15.17 1.35
C VAL A 366 -5.94 16.56 1.44
N SER A 367 -6.26 17.41 0.48
CA SER A 367 -5.85 18.82 0.47
C SER A 367 -7.06 19.75 0.43
N GLN A 368 -7.05 20.77 1.28
CA GLN A 368 -8.04 21.85 1.26
C GLN A 368 -7.36 23.21 1.29
N ASN A 369 -7.61 24.05 0.28
CA ASN A 369 -7.06 25.40 0.15
C ASN A 369 -8.02 26.50 0.65
N GLU A 370 -9.26 26.15 0.97
CA GLU A 370 -10.25 27.08 1.49
C GLU A 370 -10.11 27.30 3.01
N SER A 371 -10.77 28.34 3.52
CA SER A 371 -10.81 28.70 4.95
C SER A 371 -11.70 27.77 5.80
N LEU A 372 -11.60 26.46 5.58
CA LEU A 372 -12.48 25.44 6.12
C LEU A 372 -11.69 24.20 6.49
N SER A 373 -12.33 23.30 7.23
CA SER A 373 -11.74 22.03 7.59
C SER A 373 -11.56 21.13 6.35
N ALA A 374 -10.48 20.35 6.30
CA ALA A 374 -10.36 19.31 5.25
C ALA A 374 -11.40 18.20 5.50
N ILE A 375 -11.52 17.75 6.74
CA ILE A 375 -12.49 16.73 7.16
C ILE A 375 -13.35 17.28 8.29
N ASP A 376 -14.68 17.20 8.14
CA ASP A 376 -15.65 17.55 9.18
C ASP A 376 -16.49 16.33 9.54
N VAL A 377 -16.50 15.97 10.83
CA VAL A 377 -17.21 14.81 11.37
C VAL A 377 -18.22 15.23 12.44
N ALA A 378 -19.50 14.99 12.17
CA ALA A 378 -20.61 15.34 13.05
C ALA A 378 -21.42 14.10 13.45
N GLY A 379 -21.27 13.64 14.69
CA GLY A 379 -21.98 12.47 15.25
C GLY A 379 -21.69 11.14 14.55
N GLY A 380 -20.55 11.01 13.87
CA GLY A 380 -20.13 9.83 13.11
C GLY A 380 -18.88 9.13 13.67
N THR A 381 -18.35 8.17 12.92
CA THR A 381 -17.06 7.53 13.22
C THR A 381 -16.06 7.73 12.09
N LEU A 382 -14.77 7.81 12.44
CA LEU A 382 -13.69 7.88 11.46
C LEU A 382 -12.56 6.89 11.78
N ASP A 383 -11.96 6.31 10.76
CA ASP A 383 -10.72 5.54 10.85
C ASP A 383 -9.76 6.01 9.75
N ILE A 384 -8.63 6.61 10.12
CA ILE A 384 -7.68 7.17 9.17
C ILE A 384 -6.33 6.53 9.43
N GLY A 385 -5.78 5.85 8.42
CA GLY A 385 -4.46 5.24 8.46
C GLY A 385 -3.59 5.73 7.30
N TYR A 386 -2.29 5.95 7.50
CA TYR A 386 -1.37 6.22 6.39
C TYR A 386 -1.88 7.29 5.43
N SER A 387 -2.46 8.38 5.92
CA SER A 387 -3.02 9.42 5.05
C SER A 387 -2.26 10.73 5.25
N THR A 388 -2.15 11.52 4.18
CA THR A 388 -1.52 12.85 4.24
C THR A 388 -2.60 13.90 4.06
N ILE A 389 -2.83 14.69 5.10
CA ILE A 389 -3.88 15.71 5.16
C ILE A 389 -3.22 17.08 5.32
N VAL A 390 -3.43 17.96 4.34
CA VAL A 390 -2.86 19.31 4.34
C VAL A 390 -3.96 20.33 4.15
N THR A 391 -3.95 21.39 4.94
CA THR A 391 -4.86 22.53 4.77
C THR A 391 -4.10 23.84 4.62
N GLY A 392 -4.69 24.73 3.82
CA GLY A 392 -4.09 26.01 3.43
C GLY A 392 -3.97 27.05 4.55
N PRO A 393 -3.45 28.25 4.25
CA PRO A 393 -2.92 29.23 5.22
C PRO A 393 -3.97 30.00 6.02
N SER A 394 -5.22 29.57 5.97
CA SER A 394 -6.29 30.27 6.67
C SER A 394 -6.26 29.98 8.17
N ILE A 395 -6.45 31.03 8.98
CA ILE A 395 -6.41 30.94 10.44
C ILE A 395 -7.51 30.05 11.05
N ASP A 396 -8.54 29.73 10.26
CA ASP A 396 -9.68 28.91 10.67
C ASP A 396 -9.68 27.51 10.02
N SER A 397 -8.63 27.15 9.25
CA SER A 397 -8.55 25.84 8.58
C SER A 397 -8.01 24.76 9.51
N ILE A 398 -8.84 23.76 9.80
CA ILE A 398 -8.53 22.61 10.66
C ILE A 398 -8.30 21.40 9.77
N GLY A 399 -7.30 20.56 10.05
CA GLY A 399 -7.12 19.30 9.30
C GLY A 399 -8.35 18.40 9.45
N ILE A 400 -8.68 18.05 10.69
CA ILE A 400 -9.86 17.24 11.04
C ILE A 400 -10.62 17.91 12.19
N ASP A 401 -11.87 18.29 11.95
CA ASP A 401 -12.80 18.85 12.93
C ASP A 401 -13.86 17.81 13.30
N CYS A 402 -14.06 17.59 14.61
CA CYS A 402 -15.07 16.65 15.10
C CYS A 402 -15.96 17.27 16.17
N ASP A 403 -17.26 17.02 16.07
CA ASP A 403 -18.16 17.34 17.18
C ASP A 403 -18.02 16.36 18.36
N GLY A 404 -18.61 16.73 19.50
CA GLY A 404 -18.53 15.91 20.72
C GLY A 404 -19.26 14.56 20.66
N GLY A 405 -20.01 14.28 19.59
CA GLY A 405 -20.67 13.01 19.33
C GLY A 405 -19.83 12.04 18.49
N SER A 406 -18.74 12.51 17.90
CA SER A 406 -17.88 11.73 17.01
C SER A 406 -16.81 10.96 17.77
N SER A 407 -16.34 9.84 17.22
CA SER A 407 -15.30 8.98 17.78
C SER A 407 -14.53 8.24 16.69
N GLY A 408 -13.37 7.66 16.98
CA GLY A 408 -12.63 6.94 15.96
C GLY A 408 -11.15 6.77 16.26
N SER A 409 -10.37 6.48 15.23
CA SER A 409 -8.92 6.39 15.25
C SER A 409 -8.28 7.18 14.12
N VAL A 410 -7.14 7.79 14.40
CA VAL A 410 -6.23 8.35 13.39
C VAL A 410 -4.84 7.83 13.69
N ARG A 411 -4.23 7.14 12.73
CA ARG A 411 -2.89 6.59 12.93
C ARG A 411 -1.99 6.67 11.73
N ASN A 412 -0.67 6.64 12.00
CA ASN A 412 0.39 6.60 10.99
C ASN A 412 0.19 7.64 9.88
N SER A 413 -0.32 8.82 10.22
CA SER A 413 -0.77 9.84 9.25
C SER A 413 -0.06 11.18 9.47
N ILE A 414 0.03 11.96 8.40
CA ILE A 414 0.53 13.35 8.44
C ILE A 414 -0.69 14.26 8.43
N ILE A 415 -0.78 15.19 9.39
CA ILE A 415 -1.77 16.26 9.36
C ILE A 415 -1.07 17.59 9.57
N LEU A 416 -1.21 18.49 8.59
CA LEU A 416 -0.57 19.79 8.60
C LEU A 416 -1.60 20.88 8.27
N THR A 417 -1.47 22.01 8.97
CA THR A 417 -2.22 23.23 8.69
C THR A 417 -1.21 24.35 8.51
N GLU A 418 -1.33 25.16 7.46
CA GLU A 418 -0.53 26.39 7.35
C GLU A 418 -1.07 27.52 8.26
N GLY A 419 -2.24 27.32 8.87
CA GLY A 419 -2.92 28.26 9.75
C GLY A 419 -2.50 28.17 11.23
N SER A 420 -3.24 28.87 12.09
CA SER A 420 -3.06 28.81 13.55
C SER A 420 -4.09 27.94 14.28
N ALA A 421 -5.03 27.37 13.53
CA ALA A 421 -6.01 26.44 14.06
C ALA A 421 -5.33 25.10 14.39
N PRO A 422 -5.91 24.27 15.27
CA PRO A 422 -5.37 22.93 15.49
C PRO A 422 -5.47 22.08 14.21
N GLU A 423 -4.50 21.20 14.01
CA GLU A 423 -4.51 20.19 12.95
C GLU A 423 -5.60 19.13 13.20
N LEU A 424 -5.88 18.85 14.47
CA LEU A 424 -6.88 17.88 14.92
C LEU A 424 -7.69 18.44 16.09
N ASP A 425 -8.99 18.67 15.89
CA ASP A 425 -9.95 19.06 16.93
C ASP A 425 -11.00 17.95 17.18
N CYS A 426 -10.53 16.82 17.70
CA CYS A 426 -11.37 15.63 17.90
C CYS A 426 -11.18 15.02 19.30
N ALA A 427 -12.05 15.40 20.24
CA ALA A 427 -11.87 15.04 21.66
C ALA A 427 -11.99 13.53 21.99
N ASN A 428 -12.68 12.74 21.17
CA ASN A 428 -12.89 11.30 21.41
C ASN A 428 -12.23 10.41 20.33
N VAL A 429 -11.28 10.94 19.57
CA VAL A 429 -10.53 10.17 18.58
C VAL A 429 -9.22 9.70 19.22
N GLU A 430 -8.91 8.42 19.05
CA GLU A 430 -7.64 7.84 19.45
C GLU A 430 -6.57 8.15 18.40
N THR A 431 -5.35 8.50 18.83
CA THR A 431 -4.27 8.89 17.93
C THR A 431 -3.01 8.08 18.18
N GLU A 432 -2.36 7.59 17.13
CA GLU A 432 -1.09 6.85 17.20
C GLU A 432 -0.20 7.14 15.98
N GLY A 433 1.11 7.37 16.13
CA GLY A 433 1.96 7.64 14.96
C GLY A 433 1.50 8.86 14.12
N LEU A 434 0.98 9.90 14.76
CA LEU A 434 0.46 11.11 14.10
C LEU A 434 1.54 12.20 14.00
N PHE A 435 1.94 12.54 12.77
CA PHE A 435 2.90 13.60 12.51
C PHE A 435 2.17 14.94 12.30
N LEU A 436 2.42 15.88 13.21
CA LEU A 436 1.81 17.22 13.24
C LEU A 436 2.89 18.29 13.09
N GLU A 437 2.50 19.55 12.82
CA GLU A 437 3.47 20.65 12.73
C GLU A 437 4.26 20.81 14.05
N ALA A 438 3.61 20.60 15.19
CA ALA A 438 4.24 20.64 16.51
C ALA A 438 5.37 19.62 16.71
N ASN A 439 5.40 18.56 15.90
CA ASN A 439 6.38 17.48 15.95
C ASN A 439 7.47 17.65 14.89
N ALA A 440 7.26 18.55 13.92
CA ALA A 440 8.19 18.75 12.84
C ALA A 440 9.44 19.52 13.32
N PRO A 441 10.64 19.17 12.79
CA PRO A 441 11.87 19.88 13.11
C PRO A 441 11.88 21.32 12.56
N GLU A 442 11.11 21.57 11.50
CA GLU A 442 10.85 22.90 10.95
C GLU A 442 9.34 23.12 10.77
N ALA A 443 8.92 24.38 10.86
CA ALA A 443 7.52 24.75 10.70
C ALA A 443 7.06 24.54 9.26
N PHE A 444 5.85 24.01 9.09
CA PHE A 444 5.21 23.91 7.79
C PHE A 444 4.59 25.27 7.42
N GLY A 445 4.73 25.69 6.16
CA GLY A 445 4.20 26.98 5.71
C GLY A 445 4.25 27.14 4.20
N GLU A 446 3.84 28.32 3.70
CA GLU A 446 3.70 28.62 2.26
C GLU A 446 4.97 28.37 1.42
N ASP A 447 6.15 28.50 2.04
CA ASP A 447 7.45 28.27 1.38
C ASP A 447 7.98 26.83 1.58
N SER A 448 7.17 25.94 2.18
CA SER A 448 7.54 24.54 2.39
C SER A 448 7.76 23.84 1.06
N THR A 449 8.79 23.00 1.03
CA THR A 449 9.14 22.17 -0.12
C THR A 449 8.88 20.70 0.14
N TRP A 450 8.15 20.36 1.22
CA TRP A 450 7.95 18.95 1.58
C TRP A 450 7.18 18.18 0.52
N PHE A 451 6.23 18.85 -0.14
CA PHE A 451 5.33 18.25 -1.10
C PHE A 451 5.51 18.85 -2.49
N VAL A 452 5.23 18.06 -3.53
CA VAL A 452 5.30 18.49 -4.93
C VAL A 452 4.43 19.73 -5.17
N ASN A 453 3.16 19.70 -4.77
CA ASN A 453 2.27 20.86 -4.91
C ASN A 453 1.00 20.77 -4.02
N THR A 454 1.06 21.42 -2.86
CA THR A 454 -0.07 21.50 -1.91
C THR A 454 -1.31 22.16 -2.50
N THR A 455 -1.14 23.13 -3.41
CA THR A 455 -2.26 23.83 -4.07
C THR A 455 -3.03 22.90 -5.00
N THR A 456 -2.37 22.01 -5.71
CA THR A 456 -3.08 21.03 -6.56
C THR A 456 -3.53 19.79 -5.79
N GLY A 457 -3.17 19.68 -4.50
CA GLY A 457 -3.38 18.49 -3.69
C GLY A 457 -2.46 17.33 -4.05
N ASP A 458 -1.35 17.64 -4.72
CA ASP A 458 -0.28 16.70 -5.01
C ASP A 458 0.66 16.70 -3.81
N LEU A 459 0.44 15.74 -2.91
CA LEU A 459 1.10 15.63 -1.62
C LEU A 459 2.20 14.56 -1.61
N HIS A 460 2.71 14.19 -2.79
CA HIS A 460 3.92 13.36 -2.88
C HIS A 460 5.10 14.14 -2.29
N LEU A 461 5.97 13.44 -1.58
CA LEU A 461 7.16 13.96 -0.93
C LEU A 461 8.23 14.24 -1.99
N THR A 462 8.91 15.39 -1.92
CA THR A 462 9.87 15.78 -2.97
C THR A 462 11.26 15.13 -2.86
N GLY A 463 11.43 14.06 -2.09
CA GLY A 463 12.67 13.26 -1.98
C GLY A 463 13.92 13.98 -1.46
N THR A 464 13.89 15.29 -1.20
CA THR A 464 15.08 16.02 -0.74
C THR A 464 15.41 15.67 0.71
N PRO A 465 16.60 15.11 1.01
CA PRO A 465 16.98 14.77 2.38
C PRO A 465 16.97 16.03 3.24
N THR A 466 16.08 16.03 4.24
CA THR A 466 15.92 17.08 5.23
C THR A 466 15.76 16.43 6.59
N GLU A 467 15.94 17.19 7.67
CA GLU A 467 15.65 16.67 9.01
C GLU A 467 14.17 16.22 9.15
N VAL A 468 13.27 16.81 8.36
CA VAL A 468 11.87 16.39 8.26
C VAL A 468 11.77 15.00 7.66
N PHE A 469 12.51 14.74 6.58
CA PHE A 469 12.52 13.46 5.91
C PHE A 469 12.93 12.32 6.85
N ASP A 470 14.03 12.52 7.58
CA ASP A 470 14.50 11.56 8.60
C ASP A 470 13.45 11.37 9.72
N ALA A 471 12.74 12.44 10.08
CA ALA A 471 11.71 12.37 11.10
C ALA A 471 10.48 11.58 10.62
N ILE A 472 10.04 11.72 9.37
CA ILE A 472 8.84 11.04 8.84
C ILE A 472 9.09 9.58 8.48
N SER A 473 10.30 9.21 8.06
CA SER A 473 10.63 7.85 7.57
C SER A 473 10.57 6.76 8.64
N THR A 474 10.60 7.15 9.92
CA THR A 474 10.59 6.23 11.06
C THR A 474 9.51 6.58 12.11
N PHE A 475 8.62 7.52 11.78
CA PHE A 475 7.64 8.05 12.73
C PHE A 475 6.48 7.09 13.01
N ALA A 476 6.08 6.34 11.99
CA ALA A 476 5.00 5.37 12.08
C ALA A 476 5.54 3.99 12.48
N THR A 477 4.66 3.16 13.02
CA THR A 477 4.94 1.74 13.25
C THR A 477 4.01 0.93 12.38
N TRP A 478 4.57 0.08 11.52
CA TRP A 478 3.77 -0.81 10.68
C TRP A 478 3.17 -1.94 11.52
N THR A 479 1.93 -2.30 11.23
CA THR A 479 1.21 -3.39 11.90
C THR A 479 0.52 -4.29 10.89
N THR A 480 0.29 -5.55 11.27
CA THR A 480 -0.39 -6.51 10.40
C THR A 480 -1.73 -5.96 9.90
N GLY A 481 -1.90 -5.96 8.58
CA GLY A 481 -3.06 -5.41 7.90
C GLY A 481 -2.89 -3.96 7.47
N ASP A 482 -1.73 -3.34 7.68
CA ASP A 482 -1.33 -2.07 7.06
C ASP A 482 -1.08 -2.16 5.57
N PRO A 483 -1.20 -1.03 4.84
CA PRO A 483 -0.88 -1.00 3.42
C PRO A 483 0.53 -1.54 3.20
N LEU A 484 0.66 -2.43 2.22
CA LEU A 484 1.95 -2.98 1.80
C LEU A 484 2.67 -2.03 0.86
N THR A 485 1.92 -1.15 0.20
CA THR A 485 2.44 -0.10 -0.67
C THR A 485 1.92 1.27 -0.23
N ASP A 486 2.58 2.31 -0.69
CA ASP A 486 2.11 3.69 -0.59
C ASP A 486 1.17 4.07 -1.75
N ILE A 487 0.85 5.35 -1.90
CA ILE A 487 -0.12 5.80 -2.90
C ILE A 487 0.40 5.66 -4.34
N ASP A 488 1.72 5.64 -4.53
CA ASP A 488 2.39 5.47 -5.83
C ASP A 488 2.65 3.99 -6.17
N GLY A 489 2.47 3.10 -5.19
CA GLY A 489 2.71 1.67 -5.33
C GLY A 489 4.07 1.24 -4.77
N ASP A 490 4.82 2.14 -4.17
CA ASP A 490 6.13 1.84 -3.59
C ASP A 490 5.99 1.03 -2.31
N LEU A 491 6.86 0.04 -2.16
CA LEU A 491 6.79 -0.92 -1.07
C LEU A 491 7.05 -0.25 0.29
N ARG A 492 6.23 -0.63 1.26
CA ARG A 492 6.43 -0.31 2.67
C ARG A 492 7.07 -1.48 3.39
N VAL A 493 7.65 -1.19 4.55
CA VAL A 493 8.01 -2.23 5.52
C VAL A 493 6.76 -3.04 5.86
N ASN A 494 6.83 -4.37 5.77
CA ASN A 494 5.69 -5.28 5.97
C ASN A 494 5.87 -6.20 7.20
N ILE A 495 6.63 -5.75 8.19
CA ILE A 495 6.95 -6.50 9.41
C ILE A 495 6.30 -5.83 10.62
N ASP A 496 5.46 -6.59 11.33
CA ASP A 496 4.72 -6.11 12.50
C ASP A 496 5.66 -5.51 13.57
N GLY A 497 5.37 -4.26 13.95
CA GLY A 497 6.13 -3.52 14.95
C GLY A 497 7.36 -2.77 14.43
N GLN A 498 7.69 -2.85 13.14
CA GLN A 498 8.82 -2.11 12.58
C GLN A 498 8.49 -0.64 12.29
N PRO A 499 9.45 0.30 12.48
CA PRO A 499 9.30 1.67 12.04
C PRO A 499 9.08 1.76 10.53
N THR A 500 8.28 2.74 10.09
CA THR A 500 8.03 3.02 8.68
C THR A 500 7.66 4.49 8.46
N PHE A 501 7.50 4.87 7.19
CA PHE A 501 7.02 6.18 6.79
C PHE A 501 5.60 6.44 7.28
N VAL A 502 5.42 7.62 7.88
CA VAL A 502 4.11 8.18 8.20
C VAL A 502 3.49 8.85 6.98
N GLY A 503 2.16 8.82 6.86
CA GLY A 503 1.44 9.42 5.74
C GLY A 503 1.24 8.45 4.58
N ALA A 504 0.63 8.96 3.50
CA ALA A 504 0.24 8.16 2.32
C ALA A 504 1.39 7.89 1.33
N ASP A 505 2.53 8.52 1.53
CA ASP A 505 3.64 8.50 0.59
C ASP A 505 4.92 7.99 1.26
N VAL A 506 5.75 7.27 0.51
CA VAL A 506 7.16 7.06 0.83
C VAL A 506 7.97 7.82 -0.22
N ALA A 507 9.00 8.55 0.18
CA ALA A 507 9.73 9.29 -0.86
C ALA A 507 10.69 8.39 -1.63
N ASN A 508 10.68 8.60 -2.94
CA ASN A 508 11.62 8.04 -3.90
C ASN A 508 12.83 8.94 -4.17
#